data_AF-A0A373PZC1-F1
#
_entry.id   AF-A0A373PZC1-F1
#
_cell.length_a   1.000
_cell.length_b   1.000
_cell.length_c   1.000
_cell.angle_alpha   90.00
_cell.angle_beta   90.00
_cell.angle_gamma   90.00
#
_symmetry.space_group_name_H-M   'P 1'
#
loop_
_entity.id
_entity.type
_entity.pdbx_description
1 polymer ?
#
loop_
_entity_poly.entity_id
_entity_poly.type
_entity_poly.pdbx_seq_one_letter_code
_entity_poly.pdbx_strand_id
1 'polypeptide(L)'
;MDKLREKLYKEMESWVSDLVTDSDLPKRELLSAYAYEYCIKDEIIDFFDGCDDEEWNDYYNDLLQKDNTLEYLYGEYMKCDTANIQDVIIDFMYFDKGYYEFVK
;
A
#
# COMPACT_ATOMS: atom_id res chain seq x y z
N MET A 1 -11.41 8.21 -4.39
CA MET A 1 -10.41 8.22 -3.31
C MET A 1 -10.93 7.59 -2.02
N ASP A 2 -12.03 8.08 -1.44
CA ASP A 2 -12.56 7.57 -0.15
C ASP A 2 -12.71 6.05 -0.05
N LYS A 3 -13.21 5.41 -1.11
CA LYS A 3 -13.41 3.94 -1.13
C LYS A 3 -12.10 3.16 -1.07
N LEU A 4 -11.05 3.64 -1.73
CA LEU A 4 -9.74 2.98 -1.70
C LEU A 4 -9.13 3.15 -0.32
N ARG A 5 -9.22 4.36 0.24
CA ARG A 5 -8.74 4.65 1.60
C ARG A 5 -9.41 3.76 2.64
N GLU A 6 -10.74 3.69 2.62
CA GLU A 6 -11.50 2.83 3.54
C GLU A 6 -11.10 1.35 3.41
N LYS A 7 -10.86 0.89 2.17
CA LYS A 7 -10.38 -0.46 1.91
C LYS A 7 -9.01 -0.70 2.52
N LEU A 8 -8.03 0.17 2.26
CA LEU A 8 -6.66 0.00 2.78
C LEU A 8 -6.63 0.01 4.31
N TYR A 9 -7.43 0.86 4.97
CA TYR A 9 -7.56 0.82 6.43
C TYR A 9 -8.12 -0.52 6.94
N LYS A 10 -9.13 -1.09 6.29
CA LYS A 10 -9.68 -2.41 6.66
C LYS A 10 -8.66 -3.53 6.46
N GLU A 11 -7.89 -3.47 5.38
CA GLU A 11 -6.82 -4.45 5.12
C GLU A 11 -5.71 -4.34 6.17
N MET A 12 -5.34 -3.12 6.58
CA MET A 12 -4.39 -2.89 7.67
C MET A 12 -4.91 -3.43 9.02
N GLU A 13 -6.15 -3.13 9.37
CA GLU A 13 -6.79 -3.66 10.59
C GLU A 13 -6.85 -5.19 10.59
N SER A 14 -7.21 -5.79 9.46
CA SER A 14 -7.24 -7.25 9.30
C SER A 14 -5.84 -7.84 9.49
N TRP A 15 -4.83 -7.28 8.81
CA TRP A 15 -3.44 -7.75 8.91
C TRP A 15 -2.90 -7.66 10.35
N VAL A 16 -3.13 -6.54 11.05
CA VAL A 16 -2.75 -6.42 12.47
C VAL A 16 -3.50 -7.41 13.35
N SER A 17 -4.79 -7.61 13.11
CA SER A 17 -5.60 -8.57 13.87
C SER A 17 -5.11 -10.01 13.69
N ASP A 18 -4.81 -10.41 12.45
CA ASP A 18 -4.27 -11.73 12.12
C ASP A 18 -2.90 -11.92 12.76
N LEU A 19 -2.01 -10.93 12.66
CA LEU A 19 -0.69 -10.95 13.30
C LEU A 19 -0.76 -11.15 14.82
N VAL A 20 -1.68 -10.46 15.49
CA VAL A 20 -1.85 -10.57 16.95
C VAL A 20 -2.49 -11.91 17.33
N THR A 21 -3.41 -12.43 16.51
CA THR A 21 -4.15 -13.67 16.80
C THR A 21 -3.28 -14.91 16.59
N ASP A 22 -2.43 -14.90 15.57
CA ASP A 22 -1.63 -16.06 15.18
C ASP A 22 -0.23 -16.10 15.83
N SER A 23 0.12 -15.10 16.65
CA SER A 23 1.45 -15.01 17.26
C SER A 23 1.50 -15.53 18.69
N ASP A 24 2.45 -16.43 18.94
CA ASP A 24 2.88 -16.81 20.29
C ASP A 24 3.90 -15.81 20.90
N LEU A 25 4.31 -14.78 20.15
CA LEU A 25 5.32 -13.82 20.61
C LEU A 25 4.74 -12.84 21.63
N PRO A 26 5.55 -12.39 22.61
CA PRO A 26 5.20 -11.24 23.43
C PRO A 26 4.93 -10.01 22.55
N LYS A 27 3.89 -9.23 22.89
CA LYS A 27 3.47 -8.03 22.14
C LYS A 27 4.62 -7.12 21.70
N ARG A 28 5.61 -6.90 22.56
CA ARG A 28 6.78 -6.05 22.24
C ARG A 28 7.66 -6.65 21.15
N GLU A 29 7.87 -7.96 21.15
CA GLU A 29 8.68 -8.66 20.15
C GLU A 29 7.94 -8.73 18.82
N LEU A 30 6.64 -9.00 18.85
CA LEU A 30 5.77 -8.95 17.67
C LEU A 30 5.83 -7.56 17.00
N LEU A 31 5.59 -6.49 17.79
CA LEU A 31 5.67 -5.12 17.28
C LEU A 31 7.06 -4.78 16.73
N SER A 32 8.14 -5.29 17.34
CA SER A 32 9.50 -5.04 16.86
C SER A 32 9.78 -5.79 15.54
N ALA A 33 9.28 -7.01 15.39
CA ALA A 33 9.49 -7.82 14.20
C ALA A 33 8.78 -7.23 12.96
N TYR A 34 7.60 -6.64 13.15
CA TYR A 34 6.78 -6.08 12.08
C TYR A 34 6.79 -4.55 12.02
N ALA A 35 7.62 -3.86 12.82
CA ALA A 35 7.66 -2.40 12.86
C ALA A 35 7.92 -1.79 11.47
N TYR A 36 8.84 -2.37 10.70
CA TYR A 36 9.16 -1.88 9.36
C TYR A 36 7.97 -2.00 8.41
N GLU A 37 7.40 -3.21 8.28
CA GLU A 37 6.24 -3.46 7.41
C GLU A 37 5.03 -2.61 7.83
N TYR A 38 4.80 -2.46 9.13
CA TYR A 38 3.76 -1.60 9.67
C TYR A 38 3.94 -0.15 9.21
N CYS A 39 5.14 0.42 9.40
CA CYS A 39 5.42 1.80 9.02
C CYS A 39 5.25 2.04 7.52
N ILE A 40 5.72 1.12 6.68
CA ILE A 40 5.58 1.24 5.23
C ILE A 40 4.10 1.17 4.82
N LYS A 41 3.33 0.23 5.38
CA LYS A 41 1.89 0.11 5.10
C LYS A 41 1.11 1.35 5.55
N ASP A 42 1.47 1.92 6.69
CA ASP A 42 0.89 3.18 7.20
C ASP A 42 1.19 4.36 6.25
N GLU A 43 2.45 4.49 5.81
CA GLU A 43 2.87 5.52 4.85
C GLU A 43 2.18 5.40 3.48
N ILE A 44 1.92 4.17 3.00
CA ILE A 44 1.13 3.93 1.78
C ILE A 44 -0.29 4.48 1.94
N ILE A 45 -0.91 4.27 3.10
CA ILE A 45 -2.27 4.76 3.37
C ILE A 45 -2.27 6.29 3.43
N ASP A 46 -1.30 6.88 4.14
CA ASP A 46 -1.14 8.34 4.25
C ASP A 46 -0.94 9.01 2.88
N PHE A 47 -0.20 8.36 1.97
CA PHE A 47 -0.07 8.84 0.59
C PHE A 47 -1.44 9.02 -0.09
N PHE A 48 -2.33 8.02 0.04
CA PHE A 48 -3.66 8.08 -0.55
C PHE A 48 -4.64 8.96 0.22
N ASP A 49 -4.34 9.33 1.47
CA ASP A 49 -5.10 10.35 2.21
C ASP A 49 -4.78 11.77 1.69
N GLY A 50 -3.54 12.00 1.26
CA GLY A 50 -3.10 13.28 0.69
C GLY A 50 -3.33 13.45 -0.82
N CYS A 51 -3.75 12.40 -1.53
CA CYS A 51 -3.90 12.42 -2.98
C CYS A 51 -5.36 12.66 -3.40
N ASP A 52 -5.61 13.73 -4.15
CA ASP A 52 -6.94 14.07 -4.70
C ASP A 52 -6.86 14.41 -6.20
N ASP A 53 -5.88 13.82 -6.88
CA ASP A 53 -5.61 14.10 -8.28
C ASP A 53 -6.42 13.17 -9.19
N GLU A 54 -7.38 13.77 -9.92
CA GLU A 54 -8.28 13.09 -10.86
C GLU A 54 -7.54 12.38 -12.00
N GLU A 55 -6.28 12.76 -12.29
CA GLU A 55 -5.44 12.14 -13.33
C GLU A 55 -5.18 10.65 -13.05
N TRP A 56 -5.34 10.21 -11.80
CA TRP A 56 -5.06 8.85 -11.35
C TRP A 56 -6.30 7.98 -11.16
N ASN A 57 -7.48 8.48 -11.53
CA ASN A 57 -8.76 7.76 -11.34
C ASN A 57 -8.79 6.35 -11.94
N ASP A 58 -8.17 6.13 -13.11
CA ASP A 58 -8.12 4.81 -13.73
C ASP A 58 -7.27 3.83 -12.89
N TYR A 59 -6.11 4.29 -12.40
CA TYR A 59 -5.25 3.53 -11.50
C TYR A 59 -5.95 3.24 -10.16
N TYR A 60 -6.66 4.23 -9.60
CA TYR A 60 -7.47 4.03 -8.39
C TYR A 60 -8.54 2.97 -8.56
N ASN A 61 -9.21 2.97 -9.70
CA ASN A 61 -10.22 1.97 -10.01
C ASN A 61 -9.61 0.58 -10.15
N ASP A 62 -8.41 0.45 -10.73
CA ASP A 62 -7.69 -0.84 -10.78
C ASP A 62 -7.32 -1.35 -9.38
N LEU A 63 -6.73 -0.49 -8.55
CA LEU A 63 -6.38 -0.83 -7.16
C LEU A 63 -7.60 -1.29 -6.35
N LEU A 64 -8.77 -0.69 -6.57
CA LEU A 64 -10.02 -1.09 -5.93
C LEU A 64 -10.44 -2.52 -6.27
N GLN A 65 -10.10 -3.04 -7.45
CA GLN A 65 -10.47 -4.40 -7.88
C GLN A 65 -9.51 -5.49 -7.36
N LYS A 66 -8.33 -5.15 -6.85
CA LYS A 66 -7.37 -6.15 -6.34
C LYS A 66 -7.84 -6.71 -4.99
N ASP A 67 -7.66 -7.99 -4.68
CA ASP A 67 -8.21 -8.55 -3.44
C ASP A 67 -7.50 -8.10 -2.15
N ASN A 68 -6.16 -7.96 -2.18
CA ASN A 68 -5.35 -7.50 -1.05
C ASN A 68 -4.46 -6.35 -1.53
N THR A 69 -5.04 -5.17 -1.62
CA THR A 69 -4.44 -4.02 -2.29
C THR A 69 -3.23 -3.50 -1.51
N LEU A 70 -3.31 -3.44 -0.19
CA LEU A 70 -2.24 -2.95 0.69
C LEU A 70 -1.00 -3.86 0.62
N GLU A 71 -1.19 -5.17 0.63
CA GLU A 71 -0.09 -6.13 0.47
C GLU A 71 0.56 -6.02 -0.91
N TYR A 72 -0.25 -5.84 -1.95
CA TYR A 72 0.25 -5.61 -3.30
C TYR A 72 1.14 -4.36 -3.37
N LEU A 73 0.67 -3.23 -2.84
CA LEU A 73 1.41 -1.96 -2.83
C LEU A 73 2.69 -2.05 -1.99
N TYR A 74 2.63 -2.71 -0.83
CA TYR A 74 3.82 -3.02 -0.04
C TYR A 74 4.83 -3.86 -0.84
N GLY A 75 4.37 -4.89 -1.54
CA GLY A 75 5.20 -5.72 -2.40
C GLY A 75 5.84 -4.96 -3.55
N GLU A 76 5.14 -4.01 -4.17
CA GLU A 76 5.73 -3.11 -5.18
C GLU A 76 6.77 -2.17 -4.55
N TYR A 77 6.49 -1.62 -3.36
CA TYR A 77 7.45 -0.81 -2.64
C TYR A 77 8.75 -1.57 -2.36
N MET A 78 8.65 -2.82 -1.90
CA MET A 78 9.81 -3.67 -1.59
C MET A 78 10.67 -4.04 -2.81
N LYS A 79 10.17 -3.84 -4.04
CA LYS A 79 10.94 -4.04 -5.28
C LYS A 79 11.77 -2.80 -5.64
N CYS A 80 11.43 -1.63 -5.12
CA CYS A 80 12.13 -0.39 -5.39
C CYS A 80 13.28 -0.22 -4.38
N ASP A 81 14.50 -0.07 -4.89
CA ASP A 81 15.74 0.06 -4.09
C ASP A 81 15.90 1.48 -3.49
N THR A 82 14.82 2.27 -3.45
CA THR A 82 14.80 3.69 -3.09
C THR A 82 14.14 3.92 -1.74
N ALA A 83 14.88 4.57 -0.83
CA ALA A 83 14.49 4.82 0.56
C ALA A 83 13.38 5.89 0.76
N ASN A 84 12.67 6.28 -0.31
CA ASN A 84 11.63 7.31 -0.24
C ASN A 84 10.33 6.78 -0.85
N ILE A 85 9.38 6.42 0.02
CA ILE A 85 8.09 5.84 -0.37
C ILE A 85 7.27 6.72 -1.31
N GLN A 86 7.40 8.04 -1.20
CA GLN A 86 6.69 8.97 -2.06
C GLN A 86 7.21 8.91 -3.51
N ASP A 87 8.54 8.86 -3.68
CA ASP A 87 9.15 8.72 -5.01
C ASP A 87 8.82 7.34 -5.62
N VAL A 88 8.74 6.29 -4.79
CA VAL A 88 8.38 4.93 -5.23
C VAL A 88 6.94 4.83 -5.71
N ILE A 89 5.99 5.37 -4.95
CA ILE A 89 4.57 5.33 -5.33
C ILE A 89 4.35 6.19 -6.58
N ILE A 90 4.98 7.36 -6.66
CA ILE A 90 4.92 8.23 -7.84
C ILE A 90 5.55 7.53 -9.06
N ASP A 91 6.76 6.98 -8.95
CA ASP A 91 7.41 6.27 -10.04
C ASP A 91 6.59 5.05 -10.49
N PHE A 92 5.97 4.31 -9.56
CA PHE A 92 5.08 3.19 -9.90
C PHE A 92 3.85 3.65 -10.68
N MET A 93 3.20 4.72 -10.22
CA MET A 93 2.05 5.33 -10.87
C MET A 93 2.41 5.79 -12.30
N TYR A 94 3.56 6.45 -12.49
CA TYR A 94 4.02 6.85 -13.83
C TYR A 94 4.48 5.67 -14.71
N PHE A 95 5.10 4.64 -14.15
CA PHE A 95 5.57 3.47 -14.90
C PHE A 95 4.41 2.62 -15.46
N ASP A 96 3.36 2.42 -14.66
CA ASP A 96 2.16 1.69 -15.10
C ASP A 96 1.38 2.48 -16.17
N LYS A 97 1.25 3.81 -15.99
CA LYS A 97 0.66 4.70 -17.01
C LYS A 97 1.40 4.64 -18.35
N GLY A 98 2.73 4.63 -18.33
CA GLY A 98 3.54 4.47 -19.54
C GLY A 98 3.30 3.15 -20.26
N TYR A 99 3.09 2.05 -19.53
CA TYR A 99 2.79 0.74 -20.13
C TYR A 99 1.44 0.75 -20.88
N TYR A 100 0.42 1.42 -20.35
CA TYR A 100 -0.89 1.54 -20.99
C TYR A 100 -0.92 2.47 -22.22
N GLU A 101 -0.04 3.47 -22.30
CA GLU A 101 0.09 4.33 -23.50
C GLU A 101 0.79 3.65 -24.67
N PHE A 102 1.70 2.70 -24.41
CA PHE A 102 2.45 1.98 -25.46
C PHE A 102 1.74 0.73 -26.01
N VAL A 103 0.69 0.23 -25.33
CA VAL A 103 -0.03 -1.00 -25.71
C VAL A 103 -1.38 -0.70 -26.40
N LYS A 104 -1.65 0.56 -26.80
CA LYS A 104 -2.81 0.94 -27.64
C LYS A 104 -2.48 1.00 -29.13
#